data_AF-A0A2E8BA14-F1
#
_entry.id   AF-A0A2E8BA14-F1
#
_cell.length_a   1.000
_cell.length_b   1.000
_cell.length_c   1.000
_cell.angle_alpha   90.00
_cell.angle_beta   90.00
_cell.angle_gamma   90.00
#
_symmetry.space_group_name_H-M   'P 1'
#
loop_
_entity.id
_entity.type
_entity.pdbx_description
1 polymer ?
#
loop_
_entity_poly.entity_id
_entity_poly.type
_entity_poly.pdbx_seq_one_letter_code
_entity_poly.pdbx_strand_id
1 'polypeptide(L)'
;SAVEKGIEYAEEVTGPEALLRSTDVRWDQGTKDRRGGGFHRGGLTPLYGDYAIIGNVIMLCEGRDSDQSLSRCESLLFAAGISK
;
A
#
# COMPACT_ATOMS: atom_id res chain seq x y z
N SER A 1 -0.72 15.20 -12.18
CA SER A 1 -1.80 14.22 -11.95
C SER A 1 -1.54 13.44 -10.66
N ALA A 2 -2.47 12.60 -10.16
CA ALA A 2 -2.17 11.76 -8.99
C ALA A 2 -1.01 10.78 -9.30
N VAL A 3 -0.90 10.28 -10.53
CA VAL A 3 0.22 9.43 -10.96
C VAL A 3 1.55 10.18 -10.93
N GLU A 4 1.63 11.37 -11.53
CA GLU A 4 2.88 12.16 -11.62
C GLU A 4 3.51 12.52 -10.27
N LYS A 5 2.70 12.70 -9.22
CA LYS A 5 3.17 13.10 -7.88
C LYS A 5 2.99 12.03 -6.82
N GLY A 6 2.13 11.05 -7.06
CA GLY A 6 1.65 10.11 -6.05
C GLY A 6 2.46 8.81 -5.99
N ILE A 7 3.13 8.44 -7.08
CA ILE A 7 3.93 7.20 -7.14
C ILE A 7 4.98 7.19 -6.03
N GLU A 8 5.72 8.28 -5.87
CA GLU A 8 6.77 8.38 -4.85
C GLU A 8 6.22 8.23 -3.41
N TYR A 9 4.98 8.64 -3.16
CA TYR A 9 4.33 8.45 -1.86
C TYR A 9 3.84 7.02 -1.67
N ALA A 10 3.48 6.32 -2.74
CA ALA A 10 3.10 4.91 -2.69
C ALA A 10 4.32 4.03 -2.47
N GLU A 11 5.41 4.25 -3.23
CA GLU A 11 6.69 3.55 -3.06
C GLU A 11 7.24 3.68 -1.64
N GLU A 12 7.10 4.87 -1.03
CA GLU A 12 7.54 5.14 0.35
C GLU A 12 6.85 4.25 1.39
N VAL A 13 5.62 3.83 1.15
CA VAL A 13 4.76 3.18 2.17
C VAL A 13 4.32 1.76 1.82
N THR A 14 4.87 1.19 0.75
CA THR A 14 4.61 -0.20 0.33
C THR A 14 5.88 -1.04 0.36
N GLY A 15 5.70 -2.36 0.49
CA GLY A 15 6.80 -3.31 0.41
C GLY A 15 7.62 -3.45 1.70
N PRO A 16 8.71 -4.23 1.68
CA PRO A 16 9.44 -4.62 2.89
C PRO A 16 10.07 -3.46 3.66
N GLU A 17 10.47 -2.40 2.95
CA GLU A 17 11.16 -1.23 3.50
C GLU A 17 10.22 -0.03 3.72
N ALA A 18 8.91 -0.26 3.71
CA ALA A 18 7.92 0.80 3.87
C ALA A 18 8.14 1.61 5.15
N LEU A 19 7.97 2.93 5.04
CA LEU A 19 8.03 3.85 6.18
C LEU A 19 6.69 3.84 6.93
N LEU A 20 6.72 3.45 8.21
CA LEU A 20 5.50 3.19 9.01
C LEU A 20 5.30 4.15 10.19
N ARG A 21 6.23 5.11 10.36
CA ARG A 21 6.18 6.11 11.42
C ARG A 21 5.94 7.48 10.81
N SER A 22 5.13 8.28 11.51
CA SER A 22 4.74 9.62 11.04
C SER A 22 5.92 10.59 10.99
N THR A 23 7.03 10.27 11.65
CA THR A 23 8.29 11.03 11.58
C THR A 23 9.10 10.75 10.33
N ASP A 24 8.83 9.63 9.66
CA ASP A 24 9.67 9.10 8.58
C ASP A 24 9.00 9.32 7.21
N VAL A 25 7.67 9.28 7.17
CA VAL A 25 6.88 9.52 5.94
C VAL A 25 6.75 11.00 5.61
N ARG A 26 6.66 11.32 4.31
CA ARG A 26 6.34 12.67 3.83
C ARG A 26 4.85 12.99 3.93
N TRP A 27 3.99 11.98 3.89
CA TRP A 27 2.53 12.10 4.02
C TRP A 27 2.04 11.38 5.28
N ASP A 28 1.75 12.16 6.32
CA ASP A 28 1.41 11.69 7.67
C ASP A 28 -0.04 11.18 7.80
N GLN A 29 -0.96 11.73 7.01
CA GLN A 29 -2.36 11.35 7.04
C GLN A 29 -2.48 9.86 6.65
N GLY A 30 -3.06 9.05 7.53
CA GLY A 30 -3.26 7.62 7.33
C GLY A 30 -2.06 6.73 7.67
N THR A 31 -0.95 7.24 8.25
CA THR A 31 0.20 6.39 8.63
C THR A 31 -0.18 5.22 9.55
N LYS A 32 -1.18 5.41 10.43
CA LYS A 32 -1.65 4.34 11.33
C LYS A 32 -2.38 3.22 10.60
N ASP A 33 -2.99 3.52 9.45
CA ASP A 33 -3.74 2.55 8.66
C ASP A 33 -2.82 1.73 7.76
N ARG A 34 -1.58 2.19 7.52
CA ARG A 34 -0.57 1.51 6.69
C ARG A 34 0.24 0.45 7.42
N ARG A 35 -0.01 0.24 8.72
CA ARG A 35 0.80 -0.66 9.55
C ARG A 35 -0.06 -1.67 10.27
N GLY A 36 0.37 -2.94 10.21
CA GLY A 36 -0.13 -4.01 11.06
C GLY A 36 0.61 -4.07 12.40
N GLY A 37 0.14 -4.96 13.26
CA GLY A 37 0.86 -5.39 14.45
C GLY A 37 1.41 -6.80 14.26
N GLY A 38 2.73 -6.98 14.38
CA GLY A 38 3.34 -8.30 14.39
C GLY A 38 3.15 -8.98 15.76
N PHE A 39 2.39 -10.08 15.81
CA PHE A 39 2.07 -10.85 17.02
C PHE A 39 3.30 -11.34 17.84
N HIS A 40 4.52 -11.28 17.27
CA HIS A 40 5.73 -11.89 17.86
C HIS A 40 7.03 -11.06 17.82
N ARG A 41 7.07 -9.80 17.34
CA ARG A 41 8.34 -9.09 17.15
C ARG A 41 8.41 -7.63 17.63
N GLY A 42 7.38 -7.12 18.30
CA GLY A 42 7.39 -5.77 18.89
C GLY A 42 7.60 -4.62 17.89
N GLY A 43 7.61 -4.91 16.59
CA GLY A 43 7.84 -3.97 15.49
C GLY A 43 6.58 -3.75 14.66
N LEU A 44 6.55 -2.59 13.99
CA LEU A 44 5.55 -2.29 12.98
C LEU A 44 5.83 -3.12 11.72
N THR A 45 4.78 -3.67 11.12
CA THR A 45 4.87 -4.37 9.84
C THR A 45 4.08 -3.62 8.78
N PRO A 46 4.55 -3.52 7.53
CA PRO A 46 3.78 -2.91 6.45
C PRO A 46 2.48 -3.67 6.24
N LEU A 47 1.37 -2.95 6.06
CA LEU A 47 0.09 -3.55 5.69
C LEU A 47 -0.02 -3.74 4.17
N TYR A 48 0.65 -2.88 3.41
CA TYR A 48 0.59 -2.84 1.95
C TYR A 48 1.88 -3.40 1.34
N GLY A 49 1.74 -4.45 0.53
CA GLY A 49 2.87 -5.14 -0.12
C GLY A 49 3.32 -4.43 -1.39
N ASP A 50 2.39 -3.79 -2.09
CA ASP A 50 2.61 -3.07 -3.35
C ASP A 50 1.44 -2.11 -3.61
N TYR A 51 1.41 -1.48 -4.79
CA TYR A 51 0.32 -0.62 -5.25
C TYR A 51 -0.01 -0.86 -6.73
N ALA A 52 -1.24 -0.52 -7.12
CA ALA A 52 -1.70 -0.56 -8.50
C ALA A 52 -2.13 0.83 -8.98
N ILE A 53 -1.97 1.10 -10.28
CA ILE A 53 -2.42 2.33 -10.92
C ILE A 53 -3.62 2.02 -11.82
N ILE A 54 -4.75 2.67 -11.56
CA ILE A 54 -6.00 2.52 -12.31
C ILE A 54 -6.42 3.89 -12.83
N GLY A 55 -6.09 4.18 -14.10
CA GLY A 55 -6.30 5.51 -14.67
C GLY A 55 -5.45 6.55 -13.95
N ASN A 56 -6.10 7.49 -13.23
CA ASN A 56 -5.40 8.48 -12.42
C ASN A 56 -5.37 8.15 -10.91
N VAL A 57 -5.86 6.98 -10.50
CA VAL A 57 -5.95 6.56 -9.10
C VAL A 57 -4.78 5.64 -8.74
N ILE A 58 -4.16 5.88 -7.60
CA ILE A 58 -3.19 4.97 -7.00
C ILE A 58 -3.88 4.22 -5.86
N MET A 59 -3.88 2.89 -5.94
CA MET A 59 -4.49 2.00 -4.96
C MET A 59 -3.40 1.23 -4.24
N LEU A 60 -3.26 1.43 -2.93
CA LEU A 60 -2.37 0.61 -2.11
C LEU A 60 -3.00 -0.78 -1.92
N CYS A 61 -2.20 -1.82 -2.13
CA CYS A 61 -2.67 -3.20 -2.16
C CYS A 61 -2.28 -3.93 -0.88
N GLU A 62 -3.26 -4.41 -0.12
CA GLU A 62 -3.00 -5.09 1.16
C GLU A 62 -2.36 -6.45 0.91
N GLY A 63 -1.19 -6.71 1.47
CA GLY A 63 -0.58 -8.04 1.41
C GLY A 63 0.77 -8.11 2.11
N ARG A 64 1.22 -9.32 2.39
CA ARG A 64 2.53 -9.58 3.02
C ARG A 64 3.71 -9.36 2.07
N ASP A 65 3.46 -9.49 0.77
CA ASP A 65 4.42 -9.35 -0.32
C ASP A 65 3.70 -8.83 -1.57
N SER A 66 4.48 -8.53 -2.61
CA SER A 66 3.96 -7.96 -3.86
C SER A 66 2.93 -8.90 -4.51
N ASP A 67 3.25 -10.18 -4.68
CA ASP A 67 2.37 -11.17 -5.31
C ASP A 67 0.99 -11.25 -4.62
N GLN A 68 0.97 -11.43 -3.30
CA GLN A 68 -0.29 -11.50 -2.56
C GLN A 68 -1.07 -10.18 -2.66
N SER A 69 -0.36 -9.05 -2.53
CA SER A 69 -1.00 -7.74 -2.54
C SER A 69 -1.68 -7.44 -3.89
N LEU A 70 -0.96 -7.64 -4.99
CA LEU A 70 -1.46 -7.38 -6.33
C LEU A 70 -2.62 -8.33 -6.69
N SER A 71 -2.54 -9.61 -6.31
CA SER A 71 -3.65 -10.57 -6.47
C SER A 71 -4.94 -10.13 -5.75
N ARG A 72 -4.82 -9.53 -4.56
CA ARG A 72 -5.97 -8.99 -3.81
C ARG A 72 -6.54 -7.73 -4.45
N CYS A 73 -5.68 -6.83 -4.93
CA CYS A 73 -6.11 -5.67 -5.72
C CYS A 73 -6.86 -6.10 -6.98
N GLU A 74 -6.34 -7.08 -7.73
CA GLU A 74 -7.02 -7.65 -8.89
C GLU A 74 -8.40 -8.22 -8.53
N SER A 75 -8.47 -9.00 -7.45
CA SER A 75 -9.75 -9.55 -6.94
C SER A 75 -10.75 -8.45 -6.58
N LEU A 76 -10.30 -7.36 -5.96
CA LEU A 76 -11.13 -6.20 -5.62
C LEU A 76 -11.63 -5.49 -6.88
N LEU A 77 -10.75 -5.25 -7.85
CA LEU A 77 -11.10 -4.58 -9.11
C LEU A 77 -12.08 -5.41 -9.93
N PHE A 78 -11.94 -6.74 -9.91
CA PHE A 78 -12.87 -7.65 -10.56
C PHE A 78 -14.24 -7.59 -9.89
N ALA A 79 -14.29 -7.67 -8.56
CA ALA A 79 -15.53 -7.57 -7.79
C ALA A 79 -16.22 -6.21 -7.96
N ALA A 80 -15.45 -5.13 -8.15
CA ALA A 80 -15.93 -3.79 -8.44
C ALA A 80 -16.37 -3.57 -9.91
N GLY A 81 -16.15 -4.55 -10.79
CA GLY A 81 -16.47 -4.45 -12.22
C GLY A 81 -15.55 -3.51 -13.00
N ILE A 82 -14.34 -3.25 -12.50
CA ILE A 82 -13.34 -2.37 -13.10
C ILE A 82 -12.38 -3.16 -14.01
N SER A 83 -11.96 -4.37 -13.60
CA SER A 83 -11.22 -5.30 -14.44
C SER A 83 -12.14 -6.38 -15.02
N LYS A 84 -11.78 -6.94 -16.17
CA LYS A 84 -12.47 -8.04 -16.85
C LYS A 84 -11.67 -9.32 -16.75
#